data_AF-A0AAD7D0Q0-F1
#
_entry.id   AF-A0AAD7D0Q0-F1
#
_cell.length_a   1.000
_cell.length_b   1.000
_cell.length_c   1.000
_cell.angle_alpha   90.00
_cell.angle_beta   90.00
_cell.angle_gamma   90.00
#
_symmetry.space_group_name_H-M   'P 1'
#
loop_
_entity.id
_entity.type
_entity.pdbx_description
1 polymer ?
#
loop_
_entity_poly.entity_id
_entity_poly.type
_entity_poly.pdbx_seq_one_letter_code
_entity_poly.pdbx_strand_id
1 'polypeptide(L)' 'AALEWLIATDQPIAAVNHPKFRVIINIAARATNGITIPRRNATREEIMTKWQVTCPSARRIGLNISVFVGGF' A
#
# COMPACT_ATOMS: atom_id res chain seq x y z
N ALA A 1 2.24 18.17 -9.48
CA ALA A 1 2.49 16.87 -8.79
C ALA A 1 1.23 16.26 -8.16
N ALA A 2 0.78 16.66 -6.96
CA ALA A 2 -0.32 15.96 -6.27
C ALA A 2 -1.68 16.04 -7.01
N LEU A 3 -2.04 17.21 -7.56
CA LEU A 3 -3.25 17.39 -8.36
C LEU A 3 -3.23 16.57 -9.65
N GLU A 4 -2.10 16.59 -10.38
CA GLU A 4 -1.92 15.81 -11.60
C GLU A 4 -2.00 14.30 -11.33
N TRP A 5 -1.43 13.85 -10.20
CA TRP A 5 -1.54 12.46 -9.78
C TRP A 5 -3.00 12.05 -9.51
N LEU A 6 -3.80 12.91 -8.85
CA LEU A 6 -5.23 12.63 -8.61
C LEU A 6 -5.98 12.43 -9.94
N ILE A 7 -5.77 13.31 -10.91
CA ILE A 7 -6.41 13.24 -12.23
C ILE A 7 -5.94 11.99 -12.98
N ALA A 8 -4.63 11.74 -13.01
CA ALA A 8 -4.04 10.62 -13.77
C ALA A 8 -4.42 9.24 -13.24
N THR A 9 -4.81 9.13 -11.96
CA THR A 9 -5.13 7.86 -11.29
C THR A 9 -6.59 7.74 -10.86
N ASP A 10 -7.42 8.71 -11.24
CA ASP A 10 -8.84 8.79 -10.90
C ASP A 10 -9.12 8.61 -9.38
N GLN A 11 -8.28 9.28 -8.58
CA GLN A 11 -8.37 9.19 -7.12
C GLN A 11 -9.37 10.21 -6.58
N PRO A 12 -10.12 9.88 -5.51
CA PRO A 12 -11.01 10.83 -4.89
C PRO A 12 -10.22 12.02 -4.33
N ILE A 13 -10.75 13.23 -4.51
CA ILE A 13 -10.14 14.47 -3.97
C ILE A 13 -9.90 14.35 -2.45
N ALA A 14 -10.76 13.62 -1.73
CA ALA A 14 -10.61 13.37 -0.30
C ALA A 14 -9.33 12.59 0.08
N ALA A 15 -8.66 11.92 -0.86
CA ALA A 15 -7.43 11.16 -0.59
C ALA A 15 -6.32 12.04 0.01
N VAL A 16 -6.22 13.32 -0.39
CA VAL A 16 -5.20 14.25 0.13
C VAL A 16 -5.45 14.68 1.58
N ASN A 17 -6.68 14.52 2.06
CA ASN A 17 -7.06 14.81 3.44
C ASN A 17 -6.72 13.65 4.39
N HIS A 18 -6.44 12.46 3.85
CA HIS A 18 -6.16 11.29 4.68
C HIS A 18 -4.84 11.48 5.44
N PRO A 19 -4.80 11.26 6.77
CA PRO A 19 -3.60 11.50 7.58
C PRO A 19 -2.38 10.74 7.07
N LYS A 20 -2.55 9.47 6.63
CA LYS A 20 -1.45 8.67 6.08
C LYS A 20 -0.89 9.24 4.77
N PHE A 21 -1.71 9.90 3.95
CA PHE A 21 -1.22 10.56 2.74
C PHE A 21 -0.25 11.69 3.12
N ARG A 22 -0.63 12.53 4.09
CA ARG A 22 0.25 13.61 4.60
C ARG A 22 1.56 13.05 5.17
N VAL A 23 1.51 11.93 5.89
CA VAL A 23 2.71 11.25 6.40
C VAL A 23 3.63 10.82 5.27
N ILE A 24 3.10 10.20 4.22
CA ILE A 24 3.90 9.77 3.05
C ILE A 24 4.57 10.97 2.38
N ILE A 25 3.83 12.08 2.18
CA ILE A 25 4.38 13.30 1.59
C ILE A 25 5.49 13.89 2.47
N ASN A 26 5.30 13.94 3.78
CA ASN A 26 6.33 14.43 4.71
C ASN A 26 7.60 13.56 4.70
N ILE A 27 7.46 12.24 4.59
CA ILE A 27 8.60 11.33 4.44
C ILE A 27 9.32 11.60 3.12
N ALA A 28 8.58 11.69 2.02
CA ALA A 28 9.14 11.95 0.69
C ALA A 28 9.87 13.30 0.62
N ALA A 29 9.31 14.36 1.22
CA ALA A 29 9.91 15.69 1.24
C ALA A 29 11.23 15.74 2.02
N ARG A 30 11.43 14.83 2.99
CA ARG A 30 12.65 14.73 3.80
C ARG A 30 13.67 13.75 3.23
N ALA A 31 13.33 13.00 2.20
CA ALA A 31 14.21 12.00 1.62
C ALA A 31 15.27 12.67 0.74
N THR A 32 16.54 12.56 1.12
CA THR A 32 17.67 13.15 0.38
C THR A 32 18.01 12.39 -0.90
N ASN A 33 17.73 11.09 -0.95
CA ASN A 33 18.05 10.19 -2.07
C ASN A 33 16.79 9.69 -2.79
N GLY A 34 15.68 10.39 -2.64
CA GLY A 34 14.37 9.93 -3.11
C GLY A 34 13.79 8.80 -2.26
N ILE A 35 12.64 8.27 -2.70
CA ILE A 35 11.91 7.19 -2.03
C ILE A 35 11.84 5.95 -2.91
N THR A 36 12.16 4.79 -2.34
CA THR A 36 11.96 3.51 -3.02
C THR A 36 10.51 3.08 -2.87
N ILE A 37 9.76 3.13 -3.98
CA ILE A 37 8.39 2.63 -4.02
C ILE A 37 8.45 1.10 -4.18
N PRO A 38 7.88 0.31 -3.24
CA PRO A 38 7.89 -1.14 -3.36
C PRO A 38 7.12 -1.60 -4.60
N ARG A 39 7.57 -2.72 -5.18
CA ARG A 39 6.88 -3.36 -6.31
C ARG A 39 5.51 -3.88 -5.87
N ARG A 40 4.56 -3.97 -6.80
CA ARG A 40 3.19 -4.49 -6.59
C ARG A 40 3.16 -5.78 -5.76
N ASN A 41 4.03 -6.74 -6.09
CA ASN A 41 4.07 -8.04 -5.41
C ASN A 41 4.51 -7.90 -3.94
N ALA A 42 5.54 -7.07 -3.69
CA ALA A 42 6.01 -6.80 -2.32
C ALA A 42 4.93 -6.05 -1.50
N THR A 43 4.24 -5.07 -2.09
CA THR A 43 3.12 -4.38 -1.44
C THR A 43 1.99 -5.35 -1.12
N ARG A 44 1.67 -6.27 -2.04
CA ARG A 44 0.64 -7.30 -1.83
C ARG A 44 1.00 -8.24 -0.69
N GLU A 45 2.24 -8.73 -0.66
CA GLU A 45 2.74 -9.58 0.43
C GLU A 45 2.65 -8.89 1.79
N GLU A 46 3.01 -7.61 1.87
CA GLU A 46 2.93 -6.84 3.11
C GLU A 46 1.48 -6.66 3.58
N ILE A 47 0.56 -6.34 2.66
CA ILE A 47 -0.88 -6.24 2.97
C ILE A 47 -1.40 -7.57 3.53
N MET A 48 -1.09 -8.68 2.87
CA MET A 48 -1.53 -10.00 3.30
C MET A 48 -0.93 -10.38 4.66
N THR A 49 0.35 -10.08 4.86
CA THR A 49 1.03 -10.31 6.14
C THR A 49 0.35 -9.55 7.27
N LYS A 50 0.06 -8.25 7.08
CA LYS A 50 -0.65 -7.45 8.08
C LYS A 50 -2.05 -7.99 8.34
N TRP A 51 -2.78 -8.36 7.29
CA TRP A 51 -4.12 -8.93 7.43
C TRP A 51 -4.12 -10.23 8.22
N GLN A 52 -3.16 -11.13 8.00
CA GLN A 52 -3.05 -12.38 8.76
C GLN A 52 -2.75 -12.17 10.24
N VAL A 53 -1.96 -11.14 10.58
CA VAL A 53 -1.71 -10.76 11.97
C VAL A 53 -3.00 -10.22 12.61
N THR A 54 -3.76 -9.39 11.89
CA THR A 54 -5.01 -8.81 12.39
C THR A 54 -6.18 -9.81 12.41
N CYS A 55 -6.16 -10.84 11.55
CA CYS A 55 -7.20 -11.86 11.43
C CYS A 55 -6.62 -13.29 11.58
N PRO A 56 -6.33 -13.75 12.82
CA PRO A 56 -5.67 -15.04 13.05
C PRO A 56 -6.53 -16.25 12.64
N SER A 57 -7.85 -16.09 12.64
CA SER A 57 -8.80 -17.14 12.23
C SER A 57 -8.65 -17.51 10.76
N ALA A 58 -8.34 -16.55 9.88
CA ALA A 58 -8.12 -16.81 8.46
C ALA A 58 -6.90 -17.71 8.18
N ARG A 59 -5.85 -17.61 9.02
CA ARG A 59 -4.69 -18.52 8.98
C ARG A 59 -5.11 -19.96 9.27
N ARG A 60 -6.08 -20.16 10.16
CA ARG A 60 -6.57 -21.48 10.58
C ARG A 60 -7.33 -22.22 9.48
N ILE A 61 -7.88 -21.49 8.51
CA ILE A 61 -8.64 -22.04 7.35
C ILE A 61 -7.72 -22.36 6.15
N GLY A 62 -6.40 -22.22 6.28
CA GLY A 62 -5.45 -22.61 5.23
C GLY A 62 -5.38 -21.67 4.02
N LEU A 63 -5.93 -20.45 4.11
CA LEU A 63 -5.74 -19.41 3.08
C LEU A 63 -4.28 -18.92 3.12
N ASN A 64 -3.42 -19.60 2.36
CA ASN A 64 -1.99 -19.29 2.25
C ASN A 64 -1.77 -18.08 1.34
N ILE A 65 -0.81 -17.22 1.69
CA ILE A 65 -0.36 -16.07 0.87
C ILE A 65 0.01 -16.52 -0.54
N SER A 66 0.58 -17.72 -0.68
CA SER A 66 0.94 -18.30 -1.99
C SER A 66 -0.24 -18.47 -2.95
N VAL A 67 -1.47 -18.66 -2.45
CA VAL A 67 -2.69 -18.79 -3.27
C VAL A 67 -3.03 -17.46 -3.95
N PHE A 68 -2.63 -16.34 -3.35
CA PHE A 68 -2.94 -15.00 -3.83
C PHE A 68 -1.78 -14.32 -4.56
N VAL A 69 -0.54 -14.74 -4.34
CA VAL A 69 0.64 -14.11 -4.98
C VAL A 69 0.92 -14.67 -6.38
N GLY A 70 0.38 -15.84 -6.74
CA GLY A 70 0.65 -16.53 -8.00
C GLY A 70 -0.21 -16.17 -9.22
N GLY A 71 -0.96 -15.06 -9.21
CA GLY A 71 -1.85 -14.69 -10.32
C GLY A 71 -1.66 -13.25 -10.81
N PHE A 72 -1.21 -13.13 -12.06
CA PHE A 72 -1.07 -11.94 -12.93
C PHE A 72 0.09 -10.99 -12.64
#